data_AF-A0A6M8W9B4-F1
#
_entry.id   AF-A0A6M8W9B4-F1
#
_cell.length_a   1.000
_cell.length_b   1.000
_cell.length_c   1.000
_cell.angle_alpha   90.00
_cell.angle_beta   90.00
_cell.angle_gamma   90.00
#
_symmetry.space_group_name_H-M   'P 1'
#
loop_
_entity.id
_entity.type
_entity.pdbx_description
1 polymer ?
#
loop_
_entity_poly.entity_id
_entity_poly.type
_entity_poly.pdbx_seq_one_letter_code
_entity_poly.pdbx_strand_id
1 'polypeptide(L)'
;MTGLSPFIECTVECRGAPDPTSGYLINIKTIDDAVHQTVRPRLDRAAADPTPADLGTLLASSLRDLAGTLPVAVTGLTLALSPYHALAMATDSPHLATVLLRFDFAAAHRLHVASWDEQTNRDYFGKCTNPNGHGHNYRLEVRVAVPTGGLAAFSTDALERAVDETVIDRFDHKHLNLDTEEFADGTGVIPTVENIARICHDLLTGPVATLGEGVSLRSVRVWETDRTSSEYPA
;
A
#
# COMPACT_ATOMS: atom_id res chain seq x y z
N MET A 1 34.34 -1.77 -4.39
CA MET A 1 33.19 -1.91 -3.48
C MET A 1 33.66 -2.69 -2.26
N THR A 2 33.56 -2.14 -1.05
CA THR A 2 34.06 -2.76 0.20
C THR A 2 32.95 -3.41 1.04
N GLY A 3 31.70 -3.45 0.56
CA GLY A 3 30.57 -4.09 1.24
C GLY A 3 29.23 -3.84 0.55
N LEU A 4 28.18 -4.48 1.06
CA LEU A 4 26.78 -4.20 0.76
C LEU A 4 26.21 -3.31 1.87
N SER A 5 25.30 -2.39 1.52
CA SER A 5 24.55 -1.57 2.48
C SER A 5 23.06 -1.83 2.30
N PRO A 6 22.26 -1.89 3.38
CA PRO A 6 20.82 -1.87 3.24
C PRO A 6 20.37 -0.54 2.61
N PHE A 7 19.33 -0.62 1.79
CA PHE A 7 18.56 0.55 1.35
C PHE A 7 17.33 0.66 2.24
N ILE A 8 17.16 1.80 2.91
CA ILE A 8 15.96 2.09 3.70
C ILE A 8 15.56 3.53 3.42
N GLU A 9 14.32 3.73 2.97
CA GLU A 9 13.68 5.04 2.92
C GLU A 9 12.80 5.23 4.16
N CYS A 10 12.92 6.38 4.81
CA CYS A 10 12.17 6.71 6.03
C CYS A 10 11.22 7.87 5.73
N THR A 11 9.92 7.61 5.82
CA THR A 11 8.87 8.63 5.70
C THR A 11 8.27 8.91 7.05
N VAL A 12 8.29 10.18 7.46
CA VAL A 12 7.68 10.66 8.72
C VAL A 12 6.48 11.53 8.38
N GLU A 13 5.32 11.16 8.91
CA GLU A 13 4.09 11.93 8.73
C GLU A 13 3.86 12.83 9.93
N CYS A 14 3.63 14.11 9.68
CA CYS A 14 3.40 15.12 10.69
C CYS A 14 2.06 15.83 10.45
N ARG A 15 1.38 16.23 11.53
CA ARG A 15 0.13 16.99 11.49
C ARG A 15 0.19 18.18 12.46
N GLY A 16 -0.37 19.30 12.03
CA GLY A 16 -0.55 20.48 12.88
C GLY A 16 -1.06 21.68 12.08
N ALA A 17 -1.17 22.82 12.75
CA ALA A 17 -1.45 24.09 12.09
C ALA A 17 -0.15 24.71 11.58
N PRO A 18 -0.10 25.19 10.33
CA PRO A 18 1.04 25.98 9.86
C PRO A 18 1.19 27.26 10.69
N ASP A 19 2.44 27.70 10.90
CA ASP A 19 2.75 28.98 11.52
C ASP A 19 2.08 30.12 10.73
N PRO A 20 1.34 31.04 11.37
CA PRO A 20 0.53 32.04 10.67
C PRO A 20 1.35 33.09 9.92
N THR A 21 2.65 33.22 10.20
CA THR A 21 3.52 34.21 9.55
C THR A 21 4.26 33.60 8.36
N SER A 22 4.90 32.46 8.56
CA SER A 22 5.73 31.77 7.56
C SER A 22 4.93 30.80 6.69
N GLY A 23 3.76 30.34 7.15
CA GLY A 23 2.98 29.30 6.48
C GLY A 23 3.60 27.90 6.55
N TYR A 24 4.69 27.72 7.29
CA TYR A 24 5.35 26.42 7.46
C TYR A 24 4.75 25.66 8.64
N LEU A 25 4.53 24.35 8.48
CA LEU A 25 4.24 23.46 9.61
C LEU A 25 5.50 23.21 10.44
N ILE A 26 6.57 22.77 9.77
CA ILE A 26 7.87 22.47 10.37
C ILE A 26 8.94 22.54 9.27
N ASN A 27 10.17 22.92 9.63
CA ASN A 27 11.30 22.87 8.71
C ASN A 27 11.70 21.41 8.45
N ILE A 28 11.86 21.00 7.19
CA ILE A 28 12.29 19.65 6.81
C ILE A 28 13.61 19.25 7.48
N LYS A 29 14.55 20.19 7.68
CA LYS A 29 15.80 19.93 8.38
C LYS A 29 15.58 19.45 9.81
N THR A 30 14.54 19.94 10.48
CA THR A 30 14.19 19.49 11.84
C THR A 30 13.73 18.03 11.83
N ILE A 31 13.02 17.61 10.78
CA ILE A 31 12.64 16.21 10.58
C ILE A 31 13.89 15.35 10.33
N ASP A 32 14.76 15.79 9.41
CA ASP A 32 16.00 15.08 9.09
C ASP A 32 16.92 14.91 10.31
N ASP A 33 17.12 15.99 11.07
CA ASP A 33 17.93 15.96 12.29
C ASP A 33 17.32 14.98 13.33
N ALA A 34 16.00 14.98 13.50
CA ALA A 34 15.32 14.06 14.41
C ALA A 34 15.47 12.60 13.96
N VAL A 35 15.31 12.31 12.67
CA VAL A 35 15.50 10.97 12.10
C VAL A 35 16.96 10.51 12.29
N HIS A 36 17.94 11.38 12.03
CA HIS A 36 19.35 11.07 12.24
C HIS A 36 19.72 10.83 13.70
N GLN A 37 19.10 11.54 14.64
CA GLN A 37 19.36 11.39 16.06
C GLN A 37 18.67 10.16 16.66
N THR A 38 17.49 9.80 16.15
CA THR A 38 16.62 8.80 16.80
C THR A 38 16.49 7.50 16.00
N VAL A 39 16.14 7.56 14.72
CA VAL A 39 15.82 6.38 13.90
C VAL A 39 17.09 5.74 13.35
N ARG A 40 17.97 6.53 12.74
CA ARG A 40 19.17 6.03 12.06
C ARG A 40 20.07 5.16 12.95
N PRO A 41 20.40 5.54 14.21
CA PRO A 41 21.24 4.70 15.07
C PRO A 41 20.59 3.37 15.45
N ARG A 42 19.26 3.24 15.36
CA ARG A 42 18.55 1.97 15.57
C ARG A 42 18.66 1.08 14.35
N LEU A 43 18.45 1.64 13.16
CA LEU A 43 18.60 0.93 11.89
C LEU A 43 20.05 0.44 11.72
N ASP A 44 21.03 1.29 12.00
CA ASP A 44 22.46 0.92 11.91
C ASP A 44 22.80 -0.25 12.85
N ARG A 45 22.25 -0.24 14.08
CA ARG A 45 22.42 -1.35 15.04
C ARG A 45 21.72 -2.62 14.57
N ALA A 46 20.48 -2.52 14.10
CA ALA A 46 19.72 -3.66 13.58
C ALA A 46 20.38 -4.29 12.34
N ALA A 47 20.99 -3.47 11.47
CA ALA A 47 21.70 -3.96 10.29
C ALA A 47 23.07 -4.59 10.61
N ALA A 48 23.70 -4.20 11.72
CA ALA A 48 24.98 -4.75 12.15
C ALA A 48 24.84 -6.00 13.05
N ASP A 49 23.68 -6.21 13.66
CA ASP A 49 23.42 -7.37 14.52
C ASP A 49 23.13 -8.62 13.66
N PRO A 50 23.84 -9.74 13.87
CA PRO A 50 23.53 -11.00 13.18
C PRO A 50 22.19 -11.62 13.62
N THR A 51 21.61 -11.15 14.73
CA THR A 51 20.32 -11.60 15.24
C THR A 51 19.19 -10.86 14.53
N PRO A 52 18.12 -11.55 14.06
CA PRO A 52 16.97 -10.88 13.48
C PRO A 52 16.40 -9.82 14.43
N ALA A 53 16.33 -8.58 13.94
CA ALA A 53 15.76 -7.48 14.72
C ALA A 53 14.25 -7.66 14.88
N ASP A 54 13.73 -7.33 16.07
CA ASP A 54 12.29 -7.14 16.26
C ASP A 54 11.87 -5.82 15.59
N LEU A 55 11.46 -5.92 14.32
CA LEU A 55 11.05 -4.78 13.51
C LEU A 55 9.82 -4.07 14.10
N GLY A 56 8.97 -4.78 14.84
CA GLY A 56 7.80 -4.20 15.48
C GLY A 56 8.22 -3.26 16.60
N THR A 57 9.08 -3.76 17.50
CA THR A 57 9.66 -2.94 18.57
C THR A 57 10.51 -1.81 18.02
N LEU A 58 11.27 -2.04 16.94
CA LEU A 58 12.06 -1.00 16.28
C LEU A 58 11.17 0.14 15.76
N LEU A 59 10.09 -0.17 15.04
CA LEU A 59 9.12 0.82 14.53
C LEU A 59 8.46 1.58 15.68
N ALA A 60 7.94 0.87 16.68
CA ALA A 60 7.25 1.49 17.81
C ALA A 60 8.16 2.42 18.62
N SER A 61 9.41 2.01 18.84
CA SER A 61 10.39 2.83 19.55
C SER A 61 10.84 4.03 18.71
N SER A 62 11.01 3.85 17.40
CA SER A 62 11.39 4.93 16.48
C SER A 62 10.30 5.99 16.38
N LEU A 63 9.04 5.56 16.24
CA LEU A 63 7.88 6.46 16.19
C LEU A 63 7.71 7.24 17.50
N ARG A 64 7.86 6.56 18.64
CA ARG A 64 7.80 7.21 19.97
C ARG A 64 8.87 8.28 20.14
N ASP A 65 10.11 7.98 19.76
CA ASP A 65 11.22 8.92 19.89
C ASP A 65 11.07 10.12 18.96
N LEU A 66 10.62 9.90 17.71
CA LEU A 66 10.30 10.98 16.78
C LEU A 66 9.20 11.88 17.37
N ALA A 67 8.14 11.30 17.91
CA ALA A 67 7.05 12.04 18.55
C ALA A 67 7.50 12.83 19.78
N GLY A 68 8.51 12.34 20.52
CA GLY A 68 9.11 13.05 21.65
C GLY A 68 10.14 14.12 21.25
N THR A 69 10.68 14.07 20.04
CA THR A 69 11.73 14.96 19.55
C THR A 69 11.17 16.11 18.69
N LEU A 70 10.16 15.82 17.87
CA LEU A 70 9.60 16.80 16.95
C LEU A 70 8.62 17.76 17.66
N PRO A 71 8.64 19.06 17.31
CA PRO A 71 7.76 20.07 17.92
C PRO A 71 6.31 20.01 17.40
N VAL A 72 6.01 19.12 16.47
CA VAL A 72 4.68 18.92 15.87
C VAL A 72 4.23 17.48 16.08
N ALA A 73 2.92 17.23 15.98
CA ALA A 73 2.41 15.87 16.17
C ALA A 73 2.88 14.97 15.03
N VAL A 74 3.61 13.89 15.38
CA VAL A 74 3.97 12.82 14.46
C VAL A 74 2.81 11.84 14.41
N THR A 75 2.25 11.60 13.22
CA THR A 75 1.10 10.71 13.03
C THR A 75 1.48 9.34 12.50
N GLY A 76 2.64 9.21 11.86
CA GLY A 76 3.06 7.95 11.27
C GLY A 76 4.55 7.91 10.93
N LEU A 77 5.06 6.68 10.84
CA LEU A 77 6.40 6.34 10.38
C LEU A 77 6.29 5.18 9.39
N THR A 78 6.90 5.32 8.22
CA THR A 78 7.03 4.26 7.23
C THR A 78 8.50 4.03 6.89
N LEU A 79 8.93 2.77 6.92
CA LEU A 79 10.24 2.31 6.50
C LEU A 79 10.08 1.48 5.23
N ALA A 80 10.46 2.03 4.07
CA ALA A 80 10.54 1.24 2.84
C ALA A 80 11.83 0.44 2.86
N LEU A 81 11.69 -0.89 2.85
CA LEU A 81 12.81 -1.85 2.86
C LEU A 81 13.26 -2.21 1.44
N SER A 82 12.36 -2.01 0.47
CA SER A 82 12.61 -2.08 -0.96
C SER A 82 11.58 -1.18 -1.69
N PRO A 83 11.66 -1.01 -3.02
CA PRO A 83 10.62 -0.33 -3.79
C PRO A 83 9.21 -0.98 -3.67
N TYR A 84 9.14 -2.24 -3.24
CA TYR A 84 7.93 -3.06 -3.22
C TYR A 84 7.51 -3.53 -1.83
N HIS A 85 8.33 -3.30 -0.80
CA HIS A 85 8.05 -3.73 0.57
C HIS A 85 8.32 -2.59 1.55
N ALA A 86 7.31 -2.24 2.33
CA ALA A 86 7.44 -1.27 3.41
C ALA A 86 6.74 -1.75 4.68
N LEU A 87 7.21 -1.23 5.81
CA LEU A 87 6.56 -1.36 7.11
C LEU A 87 6.15 0.02 7.60
N ALA A 88 4.91 0.16 8.05
CA ALA A 88 4.40 1.42 8.58
C ALA A 88 3.80 1.24 9.98
N MET A 89 3.75 2.32 10.74
CA MET A 89 3.07 2.38 12.03
C MET A 89 2.48 3.77 12.25
N ALA A 90 1.23 3.80 12.69
CA ALA A 90 0.52 5.02 13.07
C ALA A 90 0.59 5.24 14.58
N THR A 91 0.65 6.51 15.01
CA THR A 91 0.77 6.88 16.43
C THR A 91 -0.47 6.51 17.25
N ASP A 92 -1.65 6.48 16.61
CA ASP A 92 -2.91 6.09 17.27
C ASP A 92 -3.06 4.58 17.46
N SER A 93 -2.23 3.78 16.78
CA SER A 93 -2.32 2.31 16.74
C SER A 93 -0.95 1.65 16.92
N PRO A 94 -0.17 1.96 17.98
CA PRO A 94 1.22 1.50 18.12
C PRO A 94 1.36 -0.02 18.36
N HIS A 95 0.25 -0.70 18.61
CA HIS A 95 0.16 -2.15 18.78
C HIS A 95 -0.06 -2.90 17.45
N LEU A 96 -0.21 -2.16 16.34
CA LEU A 96 -0.34 -2.71 14.99
C LEU A 96 0.73 -2.10 14.08
N ALA A 97 1.54 -2.96 13.48
CA ALA A 97 2.33 -2.61 12.31
C ALA A 97 1.47 -2.82 11.05
N THR A 98 1.76 -2.07 10.00
CA THR A 98 1.21 -2.30 8.66
C THR A 98 2.33 -2.81 7.77
N VAL A 99 2.14 -3.99 7.16
CA VAL A 99 3.01 -4.52 6.11
C VAL A 99 2.41 -4.11 4.77
N LEU A 100 3.22 -3.51 3.90
CA LEU A 100 2.83 -3.06 2.58
C LEU A 100 3.63 -3.85 1.55
N LEU A 101 2.94 -4.56 0.65
CA LEU A 101 3.55 -5.23 -0.50
C LEU A 101 2.95 -4.72 -1.80
N ARG A 102 3.81 -4.49 -2.80
CA ARG A 102 3.42 -4.06 -4.15
C ARG A 102 3.63 -5.17 -5.17
N PHE A 103 2.66 -5.28 -6.07
CA PHE A 103 2.58 -6.23 -7.16
C PHE A 103 2.17 -5.50 -8.43
N ASP A 104 2.40 -6.13 -9.58
CA ASP A 104 1.98 -5.62 -10.88
C ASP A 104 1.21 -6.70 -11.64
N PHE A 105 0.18 -6.30 -12.39
CA PHE A 105 -0.50 -7.18 -13.36
C PHE A 105 -0.92 -6.37 -14.59
N ALA A 106 -0.88 -7.00 -15.76
CA ALA A 106 -1.28 -6.38 -17.01
C ALA A 106 -2.66 -6.88 -17.44
N ALA A 107 -3.63 -5.98 -17.64
CA ALA A 107 -4.96 -6.39 -18.07
C ALA A 107 -5.59 -5.40 -19.06
N ALA A 108 -6.41 -5.93 -19.95
CA ALA A 108 -7.26 -5.17 -20.84
C ALA A 108 -8.70 -5.06 -20.29
N HIS A 109 -9.41 -4.00 -20.64
CA HIS A 109 -10.80 -3.80 -20.26
C HIS A 109 -11.53 -2.77 -21.13
N ARG A 110 -12.84 -2.68 -20.90
CA ARG A 110 -13.72 -1.68 -21.47
C ARG A 110 -14.66 -1.15 -20.39
N LEU A 111 -14.79 0.18 -20.33
CA LEU A 111 -15.80 0.82 -19.49
C LEU A 111 -17.07 1.03 -20.32
N HIS A 112 -18.12 0.28 -20.00
CA HIS A 112 -19.37 0.32 -20.75
C HIS A 112 -20.56 -0.06 -19.87
N VAL A 113 -21.64 0.72 -19.95
CA VAL A 113 -22.93 0.41 -19.32
C VAL A 113 -23.87 -0.09 -20.41
N ALA A 114 -24.24 -1.38 -20.34
CA ALA A 114 -25.06 -2.05 -21.35
C ALA A 114 -26.47 -1.45 -21.51
N SER A 115 -27.02 -0.85 -20.45
CA SER A 115 -28.34 -0.21 -20.49
C SER A 115 -28.34 1.19 -21.09
N TRP A 116 -27.16 1.76 -21.40
CA TRP A 116 -27.03 3.08 -22.02
C TRP A 116 -26.82 2.94 -23.52
N ASP A 117 -27.28 3.93 -24.29
CA ASP A 117 -26.92 4.00 -25.71
C ASP A 117 -25.42 4.29 -25.89
N GLU A 118 -24.93 4.10 -27.12
CA GLU A 118 -23.50 4.30 -27.39
C GLU A 118 -23.06 5.74 -27.19
N GLN A 119 -23.93 6.71 -27.47
CA GLN A 119 -23.59 8.13 -27.37
C GLN A 119 -23.38 8.53 -25.91
N THR A 120 -24.29 8.11 -25.03
CA THR A 120 -24.19 8.31 -23.58
C THR A 120 -22.92 7.66 -23.02
N ASN A 121 -22.61 6.43 -23.46
CA ASN A 121 -21.35 5.77 -23.07
C ASN A 121 -20.12 6.56 -23.53
N ARG A 122 -20.11 7.05 -24.78
CA ARG A 122 -19.01 7.86 -25.32
C ARG A 122 -18.85 9.19 -24.59
N ASP A 123 -19.96 9.85 -24.26
CA ASP A 123 -19.94 11.14 -23.57
C ASP A 123 -19.48 10.99 -22.12
N TYR A 124 -19.81 9.87 -21.46
CA TYR A 124 -19.43 9.61 -20.07
C TYR A 124 -18.01 9.05 -19.92
N PHE A 125 -17.67 7.98 -20.66
CA PHE A 125 -16.40 7.27 -20.52
C PHE A 125 -15.33 7.69 -21.55
N GLY A 126 -15.69 8.48 -22.55
CA GLY A 126 -14.75 8.94 -23.58
C GLY A 126 -14.05 7.77 -24.29
N LYS A 127 -12.72 7.82 -24.33
CA LYS A 127 -11.90 6.80 -24.99
C LYS A 127 -11.96 5.43 -24.31
N CYS A 128 -12.33 5.37 -23.02
CA CYS A 128 -12.35 4.13 -22.25
C CYS A 128 -13.50 3.18 -22.65
N THR A 129 -14.48 3.66 -23.44
CA THR A 129 -15.58 2.81 -23.97
C THR A 129 -15.31 2.21 -25.35
N ASN A 130 -14.08 2.34 -25.87
CA ASN A 130 -13.68 1.73 -27.15
C ASN A 130 -14.19 0.27 -27.26
N PRO A 131 -14.92 -0.11 -28.33
CA PRO A 131 -15.51 -1.46 -28.44
C PRO A 131 -14.50 -2.60 -28.32
N ASN A 132 -13.25 -2.38 -28.75
CA ASN A 132 -12.16 -3.36 -28.63
C ASN A 132 -11.35 -3.23 -27.33
N GLY A 133 -11.82 -2.42 -26.37
CA GLY A 133 -11.16 -2.16 -25.11
C GLY A 133 -9.86 -1.35 -25.23
N HIS A 134 -9.13 -1.31 -24.14
CA HIS A 134 -7.76 -0.82 -23.98
C HIS A 134 -7.13 -1.58 -22.81
N GLY A 135 -5.88 -1.32 -22.44
CA GLY A 135 -5.27 -2.00 -21.30
C GLY A 135 -4.26 -1.16 -20.56
N HIS A 136 -3.88 -1.66 -19.38
CA HIS A 136 -2.97 -1.01 -18.46
C HIS A 136 -2.03 -2.03 -17.81
N ASN A 137 -0.88 -1.52 -17.36
CA ASN A 137 -0.05 -2.21 -16.39
C ASN A 137 -0.45 -1.70 -15.02
N TYR A 138 -1.36 -2.41 -14.37
CA TYR A 138 -1.85 -2.05 -13.05
C TYR A 138 -0.78 -2.33 -12.01
N ARG A 139 -0.65 -1.42 -11.05
CA ARG A 139 0.09 -1.66 -9.81
C ARG A 139 -0.90 -1.87 -8.68
N LEU A 140 -0.69 -2.90 -7.88
CA LEU A 140 -1.48 -3.25 -6.70
C LEU A 140 -0.62 -3.07 -5.45
N GLU A 141 -1.09 -2.35 -4.45
CA GLU A 141 -0.47 -2.30 -3.12
C GLU A 141 -1.45 -2.85 -2.09
N VAL A 142 -1.03 -3.92 -1.42
CA VAL A 142 -1.79 -4.61 -0.38
C VAL A 142 -1.24 -4.18 0.97
N ARG A 143 -2.10 -3.66 1.85
CA ARG A 143 -1.72 -3.23 3.20
C ARG A 143 -2.36 -4.12 4.23
N VAL A 144 -1.55 -4.76 5.06
CA VAL A 144 -1.99 -5.73 6.07
C VAL A 144 -1.63 -5.25 7.46
N ALA A 145 -2.61 -5.18 8.36
CA ALA A 145 -2.37 -4.96 9.78
C ALA A 145 -1.83 -6.25 10.40
N VAL A 146 -0.77 -6.13 11.19
CA VAL A 146 -0.16 -7.23 11.94
C VAL A 146 0.09 -6.74 13.37
N PRO A 147 -0.28 -7.51 14.41
CA PRO A 147 0.09 -7.18 15.79
C PRO A 147 1.60 -7.00 15.93
N THR A 148 2.03 -5.92 16.59
CA THR A 148 3.47 -5.58 16.71
C THR A 148 4.29 -6.76 17.27
N GLY A 149 3.76 -7.48 18.27
CA GLY A 149 4.41 -8.67 18.84
C GLY A 149 4.40 -9.92 17.95
N GLY A 150 3.57 -9.95 16.91
CA GLY A 150 3.49 -11.02 15.92
C GLY A 150 4.28 -10.75 14.64
N LEU A 151 4.79 -9.52 14.45
CA LEU A 151 5.43 -9.10 13.19
C LEU A 151 6.65 -9.95 12.82
N ALA A 152 7.46 -10.36 13.81
CA ALA A 152 8.62 -11.20 13.56
C ALA A 152 8.27 -12.61 13.05
N ALA A 153 7.05 -13.09 13.32
CA ALA A 153 6.55 -14.38 12.85
C ALA A 153 5.68 -14.26 11.59
N PHE A 154 5.35 -13.04 11.15
CA PHE A 154 4.56 -12.81 9.96
C PHE A 154 5.38 -13.12 8.70
N SER A 155 4.88 -14.04 7.88
CA SER A 155 5.54 -14.44 6.65
C SER A 155 5.09 -13.56 5.49
N THR A 156 6.01 -12.73 4.96
CA THR A 156 5.80 -11.98 3.72
C THR A 156 5.57 -12.92 2.55
N ASP A 157 6.30 -14.04 2.47
CA ASP A 157 6.15 -15.04 1.40
C ASP A 157 4.74 -15.65 1.39
N ALA A 158 4.13 -15.86 2.56
CA ALA A 158 2.76 -16.34 2.66
C ALA A 158 1.74 -15.29 2.18
N LEU A 159 2.00 -14.00 2.43
CA LEU A 159 1.20 -12.90 1.89
C LEU A 159 1.37 -12.79 0.37
N GLU A 160 2.60 -12.86 -0.15
CA GLU A 160 2.88 -12.85 -1.59
C GLU A 160 2.12 -13.96 -2.31
N ARG A 161 2.25 -15.20 -1.82
CA ARG A 161 1.48 -16.34 -2.33
C ARG A 161 -0.03 -16.11 -2.30
N ALA A 162 -0.56 -15.58 -1.20
CA ALA A 162 -1.99 -15.32 -1.09
C ALA A 162 -2.45 -14.29 -2.13
N VAL A 163 -1.64 -13.26 -2.39
CA VAL A 163 -1.93 -12.25 -3.42
C VAL A 163 -1.82 -12.84 -4.83
N ASP A 164 -0.80 -13.65 -5.08
CA ASP A 164 -0.60 -14.30 -6.38
C ASP A 164 -1.77 -15.22 -6.73
N GLU A 165 -2.10 -16.17 -5.85
CA GLU A 165 -3.17 -17.15 -6.05
C GLU A 165 -4.57 -16.51 -6.12
N THR A 166 -4.76 -15.38 -5.45
CA THR A 166 -6.08 -14.73 -5.33
C THR A 166 -6.31 -13.64 -6.38
N VAL A 167 -5.27 -12.88 -6.75
CA VAL A 167 -5.45 -11.68 -7.58
C VAL A 167 -4.63 -11.77 -8.86
N ILE A 168 -3.34 -12.08 -8.75
CA ILE A 168 -2.45 -12.03 -9.92
C ILE A 168 -2.82 -13.12 -10.92
N ASP A 169 -2.93 -14.38 -10.50
CA ASP A 169 -3.32 -15.49 -11.38
C ASP A 169 -4.71 -15.31 -12.01
N ARG A 170 -5.57 -14.55 -11.32
CA ARG A 170 -6.94 -14.28 -11.74
C ARG A 170 -7.03 -13.18 -12.80
N PHE A 171 -6.21 -12.13 -12.71
CA PHE A 171 -6.37 -10.92 -13.53
C PHE A 171 -5.20 -10.62 -14.46
N ASP A 172 -4.01 -11.18 -14.21
CA ASP A 172 -2.84 -10.94 -15.04
C ASP A 172 -2.98 -11.55 -16.43
N HIS A 173 -2.58 -10.79 -17.44
CA HIS A 173 -2.71 -11.09 -18.87
C HIS A 173 -4.14 -11.45 -19.31
N LYS A 174 -5.16 -10.85 -18.67
CA LYS A 174 -6.58 -11.06 -19.01
C LYS A 174 -7.21 -9.85 -19.67
N HIS A 175 -8.30 -10.08 -20.41
CA HIS A 175 -9.32 -9.07 -20.65
C HIS A 175 -10.38 -9.16 -19.54
N LEU A 176 -10.41 -8.20 -18.61
CA LEU A 176 -11.26 -8.24 -17.41
C LEU A 176 -12.72 -8.54 -17.74
N ASN A 177 -13.32 -7.85 -18.72
CA ASN A 177 -14.71 -8.06 -19.09
C ASN A 177 -15.04 -9.44 -19.70
N LEU A 178 -14.06 -10.14 -20.26
CA LEU A 178 -14.28 -11.34 -21.08
C LEU A 178 -13.78 -12.61 -20.38
N ASP A 179 -12.72 -12.49 -19.59
CA ASP A 179 -11.98 -13.61 -19.02
C ASP A 179 -12.17 -13.75 -17.49
N THR A 180 -12.95 -12.87 -16.86
CA THR A 180 -13.16 -12.86 -15.40
C THR A 180 -14.65 -12.81 -15.06
N GLU A 181 -15.03 -13.45 -13.96
CA GLU A 181 -16.43 -13.52 -13.52
C GLU A 181 -16.86 -12.20 -12.86
N GLU A 182 -15.93 -11.56 -12.14
CA GLU A 182 -16.17 -10.36 -11.35
C GLU A 182 -16.50 -9.14 -12.21
N PHE A 183 -15.92 -9.09 -13.41
CA PHE A 183 -16.09 -7.99 -14.37
C PHE A 183 -16.83 -8.41 -15.65
N ALA A 184 -17.36 -9.63 -15.72
CA ALA A 184 -18.04 -10.18 -16.89
C ALA A 184 -19.15 -9.25 -17.40
N ASP A 185 -19.17 -9.00 -18.71
CA ASP A 185 -20.19 -8.14 -19.32
C ASP A 185 -21.62 -8.64 -19.04
N GLY A 186 -22.43 -7.80 -18.41
CA GLY A 186 -23.84 -8.06 -18.10
C GLY A 186 -24.11 -8.75 -16.75
N THR A 187 -23.12 -9.36 -16.11
CA THR A 187 -23.27 -10.01 -14.80
C THR A 187 -22.32 -9.49 -13.72
N GLY A 188 -21.14 -9.03 -14.11
CA GLY A 188 -20.13 -8.43 -13.24
C GLY A 188 -20.30 -6.92 -13.06
N VAL A 189 -19.34 -6.31 -12.37
CA VAL A 189 -19.24 -4.85 -12.23
C VAL A 189 -18.35 -4.26 -13.31
N ILE A 190 -18.52 -2.97 -13.61
CA ILE A 190 -17.66 -2.29 -14.58
C ILE A 190 -16.24 -2.19 -14.01
N PRO A 191 -15.17 -2.54 -14.76
CA PRO A 191 -13.79 -2.57 -14.28
C PRO A 191 -13.16 -1.17 -14.16
N THR A 192 -13.85 -0.22 -13.55
CA THR A 192 -13.26 1.05 -13.10
C THR A 192 -12.20 0.76 -12.03
N VAL A 193 -11.16 1.58 -11.91
CA VAL A 193 -10.08 1.38 -10.93
C VAL A 193 -10.59 1.27 -9.48
N GLU A 194 -11.68 1.95 -9.16
CA GLU A 194 -12.39 1.89 -7.87
C GLU A 194 -12.99 0.50 -7.61
N ASN A 195 -13.67 -0.07 -8.60
CA ASN A 195 -14.23 -1.42 -8.52
C ASN A 195 -13.13 -2.48 -8.52
N ILE A 196 -12.03 -2.27 -9.26
CA ILE A 196 -10.88 -3.18 -9.21
C ILE A 196 -10.28 -3.20 -7.80
N ALA A 197 -10.03 -2.04 -7.19
CA ALA A 197 -9.52 -1.96 -5.81
C ALA A 197 -10.46 -2.65 -4.82
N ARG A 198 -11.78 -2.41 -4.92
CA ARG A 198 -12.78 -3.06 -4.08
C ARG A 198 -12.81 -4.58 -4.25
N ILE A 199 -12.87 -5.07 -5.49
CA ILE A 199 -12.92 -6.51 -5.77
C ILE A 199 -11.64 -7.19 -5.27
N CYS A 200 -10.45 -6.62 -5.53
CA CYS A 200 -9.19 -7.16 -5.00
C CYS A 200 -9.22 -7.22 -3.46
N HIS A 201 -9.72 -6.18 -2.80
CA HIS A 201 -9.86 -6.17 -1.34
C HIS A 201 -10.81 -7.27 -0.85
N ASP A 202 -12.01 -7.36 -1.44
CA ASP A 202 -13.04 -8.33 -1.05
C ASP A 202 -12.51 -9.78 -1.22
N LEU A 203 -11.80 -10.04 -2.32
CA LEU A 203 -11.17 -11.34 -2.57
C LEU A 203 -10.04 -11.67 -1.59
N LEU A 204 -9.20 -10.68 -1.23
CA LEU A 204 -8.05 -10.87 -0.34
C LEU A 204 -8.40 -10.91 1.15
N THR A 205 -9.57 -10.40 1.55
CA THR A 205 -9.96 -10.27 2.97
C THR A 205 -9.90 -11.62 3.69
N GLY A 206 -10.49 -12.67 3.10
CA GLY A 206 -10.48 -14.03 3.65
C GLY A 206 -9.08 -14.64 3.70
N PRO A 207 -8.37 -14.77 2.57
CA PRO A 207 -7.01 -15.32 2.52
C PRO A 207 -6.05 -14.63 3.50
N VAL A 208 -6.04 -13.30 3.57
CA VAL A 208 -5.16 -12.55 4.48
C VAL A 208 -5.47 -12.83 5.95
N ALA A 209 -6.75 -12.97 6.32
CA ALA A 209 -7.13 -13.29 7.70
C ALA A 209 -6.64 -14.68 8.16
N THR A 210 -6.30 -15.59 7.23
CA THR A 210 -5.75 -16.90 7.59
C THR A 210 -4.24 -16.90 7.86
N LEU A 211 -3.56 -15.78 7.60
CA LEU A 211 -2.10 -15.66 7.74
C LEU A 211 -1.62 -15.54 9.20
N GLY A 212 -2.52 -15.29 10.15
CA GLY A 212 -2.17 -15.26 11.57
C GLY A 212 -3.25 -14.65 12.46
N GLU A 213 -3.14 -14.89 13.76
CA GLU A 213 -4.06 -14.31 14.75
C GLU A 213 -3.89 -12.78 14.79
N GLY A 214 -5.02 -12.06 14.69
CA GLY A 214 -5.04 -10.59 14.69
C GLY A 214 -4.51 -9.95 13.39
N VAL A 215 -4.17 -10.75 12.38
CA VAL A 215 -3.81 -10.27 11.04
C VAL A 215 -5.08 -9.92 10.27
N SER A 216 -5.09 -8.75 9.62
CA SER A 216 -6.24 -8.32 8.82
C SER A 216 -5.83 -7.43 7.65
N LEU A 217 -6.52 -7.56 6.52
CA LEU A 217 -6.38 -6.62 5.41
C LEU A 217 -6.87 -5.23 5.84
N ARG A 218 -6.02 -4.20 5.65
CA ARG A 218 -6.35 -2.80 5.95
C ARG A 218 -6.98 -2.11 4.75
N SER A 219 -6.27 -2.14 3.63
CA SER A 219 -6.71 -1.56 2.37
C SER A 219 -5.93 -2.14 1.21
N VAL A 220 -6.52 -1.99 0.03
CA VAL A 220 -5.90 -2.29 -1.26
C VAL A 220 -5.93 -1.02 -2.09
N ARG A 221 -4.76 -0.61 -2.59
CA ARG A 221 -4.65 0.50 -3.54
C ARG A 221 -4.28 -0.04 -4.91
N VAL A 222 -4.97 0.40 -5.94
CA VAL A 222 -4.70 0.06 -7.34
C VAL A 222 -4.41 1.32 -8.12
N TRP A 223 -3.28 1.34 -8.81
CA TRP A 223 -2.95 2.36 -9.81
C TRP A 223 -3.28 1.81 -11.18
N GLU A 224 -4.15 2.51 -11.91
CA GLU A 224 -4.37 2.29 -13.34
C GLU A 224 -3.23 2.91 -14.15
N THR A 225 -2.74 4.06 -13.70
CA THR A 225 -1.56 4.75 -14.26
C THR A 225 -0.76 5.39 -13.13
N ASP A 226 0.42 5.94 -13.44
CA ASP A 226 1.23 6.70 -12.47
C ASP A 226 0.50 7.89 -11.84
N ARG A 227 -0.57 8.38 -12.47
CA ARG A 227 -1.31 9.58 -12.05
C ARG A 227 -2.71 9.28 -11.51
N THR A 228 -3.20 8.05 -11.66
CA THR A 228 -4.57 7.68 -11.33
C THR A 228 -4.56 6.40 -10.50
N SER A 229 -5.08 6.50 -9.29
CA SER A 229 -5.28 5.35 -8.41
C SER A 229 -6.54 5.48 -7.56
N SER A 230 -7.02 4.34 -7.08
CA SER A 230 -8.05 4.25 -6.06
C SER A 230 -7.59 3.35 -4.93
N GLU A 231 -8.06 3.61 -3.72
CA GLU A 231 -7.82 2.79 -2.54
C GLU A 231 -9.16 2.38 -1.92
N TYR A 232 -9.25 1.14 -1.46
CA TYR A 232 -10.43 0.61 -0.79
C TYR A 232 -10.07 -0.32 0.39
N PRO A 233 -10.74 -0.17 1.55
CA PRO A 233 -11.49 1.02 1.95
C PRO A 233 -10.56 2.26 2.04
N ALA A 234 -11.15 3.46 1.96
CA ALA A 234 -10.45 4.74 2.01
C ALA A 234 -10.18 5.22 3.44
#